data_AF-A0A0G0XSP7-F1
#
_entry.id   AF-A0A0G0XSP7-F1
#
_cell.length_a   1.000
_cell.length_b   1.000
_cell.length_c   1.000
_cell.angle_alpha   90.00
_cell.angle_beta   90.00
_cell.angle_gamma   90.00
#
_symmetry.space_group_name_H-M   'P 1'
#
loop_
_entity.id
_entity.type
_entity.pdbx_description
1 polymer ?
#
loop_
_entity_poly.entity_id
_entity_poly.type
_entity_poly.pdbx_seq_one_letter_code
_entity_poly.pdbx_strand_id
1 'polypeptide(L)'
;MLFYYYFGAIFIAIDTRSLIIDRQDNMSKEFDQEFTEFIVKAIVNHPDDVRAERTVDERGVLITLHINPEDMGYVVGRQGQTARAIRTLLKKIGARENARVNLKIYEPEGSRQQHFENKAAAASAGVASPAPVVADDTDTSEVDDLTF
;
A
#
# COMPACT_ATOMS: atom_id res chain seq x y z
N MET A 1 2.57 -19.61 55.40
CA MET A 1 3.47 -20.12 54.33
C MET A 1 2.75 -20.26 52.97
N LEU A 2 1.51 -20.77 52.92
CA LEU A 2 0.73 -20.89 51.67
C LEU A 2 0.27 -19.57 51.02
N PHE A 3 0.18 -18.46 51.78
CA PHE A 3 -0.25 -17.14 51.27
C PHE A 3 0.75 -16.51 50.27
N TYR A 4 2.06 -16.74 50.46
CA TYR A 4 3.10 -16.19 49.57
C TYR A 4 3.16 -16.91 48.22
N TYR A 5 2.73 -18.17 48.17
CA TYR A 5 2.74 -18.97 46.94
C TYR A 5 1.65 -18.51 45.95
N TYR A 6 0.45 -18.16 46.46
CA TYR A 6 -0.63 -17.64 45.63
C TYR A 6 -0.38 -16.20 45.15
N PHE A 7 0.17 -15.33 46.00
CA PHE A 7 0.50 -13.96 45.60
C PHE A 7 1.63 -13.92 44.57
N GLY A 8 2.65 -14.77 44.71
CA GLY A 8 3.73 -14.91 43.73
C GLY A 8 3.27 -15.51 42.39
N ALA A 9 2.40 -16.54 42.42
CA ALA A 9 1.86 -17.15 41.20
C ALA A 9 0.94 -16.19 40.42
N ILE A 10 0.15 -15.37 41.11
CA ILE A 10 -0.70 -14.34 40.48
C ILE A 10 0.17 -13.22 39.89
N PHE A 11 1.23 -12.78 40.58
CA PHE A 11 2.12 -11.73 40.07
C PHE A 11 2.90 -12.19 38.82
N ILE A 12 3.43 -13.43 38.82
CA ILE A 12 4.08 -14.03 37.64
C ILE A 12 3.07 -14.25 36.50
N ALA A 13 1.83 -14.66 36.79
CA ALA A 13 0.80 -14.84 35.77
C ALA A 13 0.31 -13.51 35.17
N ILE A 14 0.25 -12.42 35.95
CA ILE A 14 -0.07 -11.07 35.46
C ILE A 14 1.06 -10.54 34.56
N ASP A 15 2.32 -10.69 34.99
CA ASP A 15 3.50 -10.23 34.24
C ASP A 15 3.65 -11.00 32.92
N THR A 16 3.44 -12.32 32.95
CA THR A 16 3.47 -13.15 31.73
C THR A 16 2.27 -12.85 30.80
N ARG A 17 1.07 -12.57 31.34
CA ARG A 17 -0.06 -12.11 30.50
C ARG A 17 0.25 -10.79 29.82
N SER A 18 0.87 -9.85 30.54
CA SER A 18 1.30 -8.56 29.97
C SER A 18 2.36 -8.76 28.87
N LEU A 19 3.34 -9.63 29.09
CA LEU A 19 4.38 -9.98 28.11
C LEU A 19 3.86 -10.77 26.89
N ILE A 20 2.81 -11.58 27.05
CA ILE A 20 2.18 -12.31 25.94
C ILE A 20 1.28 -11.37 25.12
N ILE A 21 0.56 -10.46 25.77
CA ILE A 21 -0.33 -9.49 25.10
C ILE A 21 0.49 -8.48 24.29
N ASP A 22 1.58 -7.94 24.84
CA ASP A 22 2.46 -7.00 24.11
C ASP A 22 3.09 -7.64 22.85
N ARG A 23 3.44 -8.93 22.90
CA ARG A 23 3.97 -9.66 21.74
C ARG A 23 2.93 -9.82 20.63
N GLN A 24 1.67 -10.01 20.99
CA GLN A 24 0.59 -10.21 20.02
C GLN A 24 0.19 -8.89 19.33
N ASP A 25 0.20 -7.78 20.08
CA ASP A 25 -0.12 -6.44 19.56
C ASP A 25 1.03 -5.84 18.73
N ASN A 26 2.29 -6.21 19.01
CA ASN A 26 3.42 -5.77 18.18
C ASN A 26 3.44 -6.48 16.82
N MET A 27 3.05 -7.77 16.77
CA MET A 27 2.93 -8.53 15.53
C MET A 27 1.80 -8.01 14.62
N SER A 28 0.69 -7.53 15.19
CA SER A 28 -0.43 -6.99 14.42
C SER A 28 -0.11 -5.58 13.90
N LYS A 29 0.62 -4.77 14.68
CA LYS A 29 1.10 -3.44 14.28
C LYS A 29 2.09 -3.43 13.11
N GLU A 30 2.74 -4.55 12.78
CA GLU A 30 3.67 -4.62 11.64
C GLU A 30 3.11 -5.44 10.46
N PHE A 31 1.99 -6.15 10.64
CA PHE A 31 1.43 -7.02 9.61
C PHE A 31 1.07 -6.26 8.32
N ASP A 32 0.51 -5.05 8.43
CA ASP A 32 0.18 -4.20 7.27
C ASP A 32 1.42 -3.74 6.50
N GLN A 33 2.52 -3.45 7.20
CA GLN A 33 3.81 -3.13 6.61
C GLN A 33 4.43 -4.36 5.91
N GLU A 34 4.55 -5.48 6.61
CA GLU A 34 5.13 -6.73 6.08
C GLU A 34 4.34 -7.24 4.87
N PHE A 35 3.01 -7.19 4.95
CA PHE A 35 2.13 -7.58 3.86
C PHE A 35 2.33 -6.68 2.63
N THR A 36 2.48 -5.38 2.84
CA THR A 36 2.75 -4.43 1.74
C THR A 36 4.08 -4.76 1.07
N GLU A 37 5.15 -4.94 1.87
CA GLU A 37 6.46 -5.31 1.34
C GLU A 37 6.42 -6.63 0.58
N PHE A 38 5.76 -7.64 1.13
CA PHE A 38 5.63 -8.95 0.51
C PHE A 38 4.98 -8.88 -0.87
N ILE A 39 3.85 -8.17 -1.00
CA ILE A 39 3.17 -8.01 -2.29
C ILE A 39 4.05 -7.25 -3.28
N VAL A 40 4.66 -6.16 -2.85
CA VAL A 40 5.43 -5.30 -3.77
C VAL A 40 6.68 -6.03 -4.25
N LYS A 41 7.39 -6.74 -3.36
CA LYS A 41 8.56 -7.57 -3.73
C LYS A 41 8.22 -8.64 -4.76
N ALA A 42 6.98 -9.13 -4.80
CA ALA A 42 6.53 -10.10 -5.80
C ALA A 42 6.22 -9.51 -7.18
N ILE A 43 6.10 -8.18 -7.30
CA ILE A 43 5.68 -7.47 -8.53
C ILE A 43 6.86 -6.78 -9.23
N VAL A 44 7.91 -6.43 -8.48
CA VAL A 44 9.04 -5.61 -8.96
C VAL A 44 10.23 -6.46 -9.42
N ASN A 45 11.14 -5.84 -10.19
CA ASN A 45 12.39 -6.48 -10.59
C ASN A 45 13.50 -6.34 -9.55
N HIS A 46 13.48 -5.27 -8.73
CA HIS A 46 14.45 -5.03 -7.66
C HIS A 46 13.78 -5.18 -6.28
N PRO A 47 13.59 -6.41 -5.78
CA PRO A 47 12.95 -6.65 -4.48
C PRO A 47 13.78 -6.12 -3.29
N ASP A 48 15.09 -5.97 -3.45
CA ASP A 48 16.01 -5.48 -2.42
C ASP A 48 15.87 -3.97 -2.14
N ASP A 49 15.36 -3.22 -3.13
CA ASP A 49 15.13 -1.78 -3.04
C ASP A 49 13.73 -1.42 -2.51
N VAL A 50 12.92 -2.43 -2.16
CA VAL A 50 11.58 -2.24 -1.60
C VAL A 50 11.65 -2.08 -0.10
N ARG A 51 11.23 -0.92 0.40
CA ARG A 51 11.09 -0.65 1.85
C ARG A 51 9.75 0.01 2.15
N ALA A 52 9.01 -0.54 3.10
CA ALA A 52 7.81 0.10 3.63
C ALA A 52 8.12 0.72 4.99
N GLU A 53 7.72 1.98 5.16
CA GLU A 53 7.77 2.70 6.43
C GLU A 53 6.34 2.90 6.95
N ARG A 54 6.15 2.62 8.25
CA ARG A 54 4.86 2.74 8.91
C ARG A 54 4.87 3.89 9.91
N THR A 55 3.98 4.85 9.71
CA THR A 55 3.76 5.98 10.62
C THR A 55 2.34 5.94 11.16
N VAL A 56 2.18 6.11 12.48
CA VAL A 56 0.86 6.14 13.14
C VAL A 56 0.56 7.57 13.57
N ASP A 57 -0.56 8.10 13.08
CA ASP A 57 -1.06 9.44 13.38
C ASP A 57 -2.44 9.36 14.06
N GLU A 58 -2.96 10.50 14.51
CA GLU A 58 -4.32 10.62 15.09
C GLU A 58 -5.44 10.17 14.12
N ARG A 59 -5.17 10.18 12.81
CA ARG A 59 -6.15 9.85 11.75
C ARG A 59 -6.04 8.41 11.25
N GLY A 60 -5.08 7.63 11.75
CA GLY A 60 -4.84 6.24 11.34
C GLY A 60 -3.37 5.96 11.04
N VAL A 61 -3.14 5.04 10.10
CA VAL A 61 -1.81 4.53 9.76
C VAL A 61 -1.46 4.98 8.34
N LEU A 62 -0.27 5.54 8.16
CA LEU A 62 0.32 5.85 6.87
C LEU A 62 1.44 4.85 6.58
N ILE A 63 1.29 4.10 5.49
CA ILE A 63 2.34 3.27 4.91
C ILE A 63 2.98 4.07 3.78
N THR A 64 4.27 4.37 3.91
CA THR A 64 5.08 5.00 2.87
C THR A 64 5.96 3.94 2.22
N LEU A 65 5.77 3.72 0.93
CA LEU A 65 6.49 2.73 0.16
C LEU A 65 7.61 3.40 -0.63
N HIS A 66 8.85 3.02 -0.32
CA HIS A 66 10.05 3.36 -1.07
C HIS A 66 10.38 2.21 -2.01
N ILE A 67 10.56 2.54 -3.30
CA ILE A 67 10.90 1.59 -4.35
C ILE A 67 11.86 2.23 -5.34
N ASN A 68 12.54 1.38 -6.11
CA ASN A 68 13.35 1.81 -7.23
C ASN A 68 12.48 2.55 -8.27
N PRO A 69 12.95 3.68 -8.85
CA PRO A 69 12.22 4.42 -9.89
C PRO A 69 11.83 3.57 -11.11
N GLU A 70 12.67 2.60 -11.47
CA GLU A 70 12.42 1.69 -12.60
C GLU A 70 11.23 0.76 -12.33
N ASP A 71 10.97 0.48 -11.05
CA ASP A 71 9.91 -0.43 -10.63
C ASP A 71 8.56 0.26 -10.39
N MET A 72 8.55 1.60 -10.39
CA MET A 72 7.36 2.43 -10.17
C MET A 72 6.22 2.07 -11.12
N GLY A 73 6.55 1.78 -12.39
CA GLY A 73 5.57 1.39 -13.41
C GLY A 73 4.81 0.11 -13.08
N TYR A 74 5.51 -0.88 -12.51
CA TYR A 74 4.90 -2.17 -12.14
C TYR A 74 3.99 -2.03 -10.91
N VAL A 75 4.42 -1.27 -9.90
CA VAL A 75 3.67 -1.06 -8.66
C VAL A 75 2.43 -0.20 -8.86
N VAL A 76 2.54 0.88 -9.65
CA VAL A 76 1.38 1.71 -9.99
C VAL A 76 0.44 0.91 -10.90
N GLY A 77 0.99 0.24 -11.92
CA GLY A 77 0.26 -0.52 -12.92
C GLY A 77 -0.51 0.37 -13.90
N ARG A 78 -1.07 -0.25 -14.95
CA ARG A 78 -1.86 0.46 -15.97
C ARG A 78 -3.03 1.21 -15.32
N GLN A 79 -3.13 2.51 -15.56
CA GLN A 79 -4.15 3.40 -14.95
C GLN A 79 -4.19 3.37 -13.41
N GLY A 80 -3.12 2.93 -12.74
CA GLY A 80 -3.10 2.83 -11.28
C GLY A 80 -3.85 1.62 -10.71
N GLN A 81 -4.21 0.63 -11.54
CA GLN A 81 -5.02 -0.53 -11.12
C GLN A 81 -4.33 -1.34 -10.01
N THR A 82 -3.03 -1.62 -10.15
CA THR A 82 -2.25 -2.37 -9.14
C THR A 82 -2.22 -1.62 -7.81
N ALA A 83 -1.88 -0.33 -7.82
CA ALA A 83 -1.87 0.48 -6.60
C ALA A 83 -3.26 0.64 -5.97
N ARG A 84 -4.34 0.64 -6.77
CA ARG A 84 -5.73 0.62 -6.25
C ARG A 84 -6.06 -0.70 -5.56
N ALA A 85 -5.66 -1.83 -6.15
CA ALA A 85 -5.86 -3.15 -5.57
C ALA A 85 -5.15 -3.28 -4.20
N ILE A 86 -3.87 -2.89 -4.14
CA ILE A 86 -3.09 -2.90 -2.88
C ILE A 86 -3.78 -2.04 -1.82
N ARG A 87 -4.22 -0.82 -2.17
CA ARG A 87 -4.98 0.05 -1.23
C ARG A 87 -6.26 -0.59 -0.73
N THR A 88 -6.98 -1.32 -1.58
CA THR A 88 -8.20 -2.01 -1.16
C THR A 88 -7.89 -3.13 -0.18
N LEU A 89 -6.83 -3.90 -0.41
CA LEU A 89 -6.39 -4.95 0.52
C LEU A 89 -6.00 -4.34 1.87
N LEU A 90 -5.19 -3.28 1.88
CA LEU A 90 -4.81 -2.56 3.09
C LEU A 90 -5.99 -2.01 3.88
N LYS A 91 -7.01 -1.47 3.19
CA LYS A 91 -8.25 -1.05 3.85
C LYS A 91 -8.96 -2.20 4.55
N LYS A 92 -8.96 -3.39 3.95
CA LYS A 92 -9.60 -4.58 4.56
C LYS A 92 -8.82 -5.10 5.75
N ILE A 93 -7.49 -5.07 5.68
CA ILE A 93 -6.62 -5.44 6.80
C ILE A 93 -6.80 -4.46 7.96
N GLY A 94 -6.67 -3.15 7.70
CA GLY A 94 -6.83 -2.12 8.72
C GLY A 94 -8.23 -2.08 9.36
N ALA A 95 -9.28 -2.39 8.60
CA ALA A 95 -10.64 -2.45 9.14
C ALA A 95 -10.81 -3.49 10.25
N ARG A 96 -10.01 -4.57 10.26
CA ARG A 96 -10.04 -5.58 11.34
C ARG A 96 -9.52 -5.03 12.67
N GLU A 97 -8.66 -4.02 12.60
CA GLU A 97 -8.03 -3.38 13.76
C GLU A 97 -8.63 -2.00 14.08
N ASN A 98 -9.76 -1.64 13.45
CA ASN A 98 -10.35 -0.29 13.48
C ASN A 98 -9.34 0.83 13.10
N ALA A 99 -8.31 0.48 12.33
CA ALA A 99 -7.28 1.40 11.89
C ALA A 99 -7.51 1.80 10.43
N ARG A 100 -7.44 3.11 10.15
CA ARG A 100 -7.53 3.62 8.77
C ARG A 100 -6.15 3.60 8.13
N VAL A 101 -5.88 2.64 7.25
CA VAL A 101 -4.59 2.49 6.59
C VAL A 101 -4.57 3.20 5.23
N ASN A 102 -3.60 4.08 5.03
CA ASN A 102 -3.36 4.79 3.77
C ASN A 102 -1.99 4.41 3.19
N LEU A 103 -1.91 4.27 1.85
CA LEU A 103 -0.67 3.97 1.14
C LEU A 103 -0.21 5.18 0.32
N LYS A 104 1.02 5.63 0.58
CA LYS A 104 1.77 6.61 -0.21
C LYS A 104 2.97 5.93 -0.85
N ILE A 105 3.17 6.16 -2.14
CA ILE A 105 4.36 5.68 -2.85
C ILE A 105 5.32 6.86 -2.94
N TYR A 106 6.56 6.69 -2.48
CA TYR A 106 7.60 7.71 -2.52
C TYR A 106 8.21 7.77 -3.92
N GLU A 107 7.96 8.87 -4.62
CA GLU A 107 8.65 9.20 -5.87
C GLU A 107 9.88 10.06 -5.48
N PRO A 108 11.13 9.57 -5.65
CA PRO A 108 12.28 10.47 -5.57
C PRO A 108 12.11 11.50 -6.70
N GLU A 109 12.18 12.79 -6.35
CA GLU A 109 11.87 13.89 -7.28
C GLU A 109 12.63 13.74 -8.60
N GLY A 110 11.89 13.70 -9.73
CA GLY A 110 12.50 13.66 -11.07
C GLY A 110 11.67 13.04 -12.20
N SER A 111 10.64 12.23 -11.91
CA SER A 111 9.92 11.48 -12.96
C SER A 111 8.78 12.24 -13.65
N ARG A 112 8.25 13.31 -13.04
CA ARG A 112 7.07 14.04 -13.56
C ARG A 112 7.41 15.26 -14.42
N GLN A 113 8.58 15.88 -14.26
CA GLN A 113 8.96 17.08 -15.01
C GLN A 113 9.26 16.77 -16.49
N GLN A 114 9.83 15.60 -16.80
CA GLN A 114 10.19 15.25 -18.19
C GLN A 114 8.98 15.11 -19.12
N HIS A 115 7.79 14.72 -18.61
CA HIS A 115 6.60 14.60 -19.44
C HIS A 115 5.95 15.94 -19.81
N PHE A 116 6.09 16.98 -18.97
CA PHE A 116 5.59 18.32 -19.29
C PHE A 116 6.55 19.09 -20.20
N GLU A 117 7.86 18.92 -19.99
CA GLU A 117 8.89 19.58 -20.80
C GLU A 117 8.92 19.05 -22.24
N ASN A 118 8.78 17.73 -22.44
CA ASN A 118 8.72 17.15 -23.79
C ASN A 118 7.48 17.59 -24.59
N LYS A 119 6.36 17.90 -23.91
CA LYS A 119 5.15 18.42 -24.57
C LYS A 119 5.30 19.89 -24.96
N ALA A 120 6.01 20.68 -24.15
CA ALA A 120 6.33 22.07 -24.47
C ALA A 120 7.38 22.18 -25.60
N ALA A 121 8.37 21.29 -25.62
CA ALA A 121 9.37 21.20 -26.69
C ALA A 121 8.77 20.69 -28.02
N ALA A 122 7.83 19.74 -27.97
CA ALA A 122 7.11 19.29 -29.17
C ALA A 122 6.21 20.40 -29.76
N ALA A 123 5.66 21.27 -28.92
CA ALA A 123 4.86 22.43 -29.37
C ALA A 123 5.71 23.53 -30.02
N SER A 124 6.99 23.66 -29.66
CA SER A 124 7.91 24.62 -30.29
C SER A 124 8.62 24.08 -31.54
N ALA A 125 8.60 22.76 -31.77
CA ALA A 125 9.23 22.11 -32.92
C ALA A 125 8.35 21.96 -34.17
N GLY A 126 7.13 22.54 -34.18
CA GLY A 126 6.32 22.65 -35.41
C GLY A 126 5.84 21.33 -36.01
N VAL A 127 5.79 20.23 -35.25
CA VAL A 127 5.22 18.97 -35.73
C VAL A 127 3.70 19.10 -35.72
N ALA A 128 3.10 19.10 -36.90
CA ALA A 128 1.66 19.15 -37.11
C ALA A 128 0.95 18.09 -36.24
N SER A 129 -0.07 18.55 -35.53
CA SER A 129 -0.97 17.74 -34.68
C SER A 129 -1.43 16.48 -35.43
N PRO A 130 -1.12 15.25 -34.98
CA PRO A 130 -1.94 14.12 -35.38
C PRO A 130 -3.31 14.35 -34.73
N ALA A 131 -4.34 14.38 -35.59
CA ALA A 131 -5.74 14.57 -35.24
C ALA A 131 -6.16 13.77 -33.99
N PRO A 132 -7.16 14.24 -33.22
CA PRO A 132 -7.68 13.48 -32.10
C PRO A 132 -8.19 12.14 -32.62
N VAL A 133 -7.55 11.05 -32.20
CA VAL A 133 -8.13 9.72 -32.33
C VAL A 133 -9.43 9.72 -31.53
N VAL A 134 -10.50 9.56 -32.29
CA VAL A 134 -11.90 9.51 -31.87
C VAL A 134 -12.06 8.52 -30.71
N ALA A 135 -12.91 8.89 -29.76
CA ALA A 135 -13.29 8.09 -28.60
C ALA A 135 -13.73 6.68 -29.00
N ASP A 136 -13.22 5.67 -28.29
CA ASP A 136 -13.86 4.36 -28.24
C ASP A 136 -14.75 4.37 -26.98
N ASP A 137 -16.05 4.61 -27.19
CA ASP A 137 -17.08 4.28 -26.22
C ASP A 137 -17.10 2.75 -26.09
N THR A 138 -16.33 2.21 -25.14
CA THR A 138 -16.53 0.82 -24.74
C THR A 138 -17.80 0.78 -23.88
N ASP A 139 -18.92 0.60 -24.56
CA ASP A 139 -20.23 0.31 -23.97
C ASP A 139 -20.13 -0.99 -23.16
N THR A 140 -20.19 -0.88 -21.82
CA THR A 140 -20.30 -2.05 -20.93
C THR A 140 -21.71 -2.20 -20.38
N SER A 141 -22.73 -1.70 -21.07
CA SER A 141 -24.12 -1.79 -20.65
C SER A 141 -24.93 -2.86 -21.41
N GLU A 142 -24.39 -4.07 -21.58
CA GLU A 142 -25.21 -5.26 -21.84
C GLU A 142 -24.59 -6.50 -21.18
N VAL A 143 -25.04 -6.78 -19.95
CA VAL A 143 -25.13 -8.15 -19.41
C VAL A 143 -26.41 -8.22 -18.57
N ASP A 144 -27.53 -8.11 -19.28
CA ASP A 144 -28.83 -8.61 -18.79
C ASP A 144 -28.95 -10.10 -19.18
N ASP A 145 -29.52 -10.86 -18.25
CA ASP A 145 -30.26 -12.10 -18.46
C ASP A 145 -29.53 -13.34 -19.01
N LEU A 146 -28.93 -14.09 -18.08
CA LEU A 146 -28.99 -15.55 -18.13
C LEU A 146 -29.65 -16.10 -16.86
N THR A 147 -30.97 -16.22 -16.93
CA THR A 147 -31.73 -17.21 -16.17
C THR A 147 -31.38 -18.60 -16.68
N PHE A 148 -30.86 -19.46 -15.79
CA PHE A 148 -31.27 -20.85 -15.60
C PHE A 148 -30.91 -21.29 -14.18
#